data_AF-A0A0A2VYD9-F1
#
_entry.id   AF-A0A0A2VYD9-F1
#
_cell.length_a   1.000
_cell.length_b   1.000
_cell.length_c   1.000
_cell.angle_alpha   90.00
_cell.angle_beta   90.00
_cell.angle_gamma   90.00
#
_symmetry.space_group_name_H-M   'P 1'
#
loop_
_entity.id
_entity.type
_entity.pdbx_description
1 polymer ?
#
loop_
_entity_poly.entity_id
_entity_poly.type
_entity_poly.pdbx_seq_one_letter_code
_entity_poly.pdbx_strand_id
1 'polypeptide(L)'
;MLAGFIDALAGGGGLLTVPALLAAGMSPAQALATNKLQACGGSVSASLYFIRRKVVSLADQKLNILMTFIGSTCGALLVQHVKSDILRQILPLLIIGIGLYFLLMPKLGEEDRQRRLHGLPFALIAGGCVGFYDGFFGPGAGSFYALAFVTLCGFNLAKSTAHAKVLNATSNLGGLLLFIIGGKVIWGTGFVMMAGQFLGARAGSRLVLSKGQQLIRPMIVVVSAVMSAKLLCFLAEFNTRLIKGDDEPIYLPADDDVPYNRIVFAHGYYASGMHEISHWCVAGAERRRLVDFGYWYCPDGRDAETQGKFEDVEVKPQALEWMLSTAAGFPFNVSCDNLSGDFEPDRIAFQRRVHAQVMTYLKEGIPERPARLIDALRAYYGTPALEAGQGCMMIAEFESRILALIDEMVEHASDDDLFASGYLRGHLTLAVAELENGENHTPDALHVVVSDSLQKAIQAGELSPRDQALVLGMWDTLFEKAKF
;
A
#
# COMPACT_ATOMS: atom_id res chain seq x y z
N MET A 1 9.48 -3.29 -12.16
CA MET A 1 10.22 -4.57 -12.06
C MET A 1 9.34 -5.71 -11.54
N LEU A 2 8.76 -5.60 -10.34
CA LEU A 2 7.85 -6.60 -9.75
C LEU A 2 6.74 -7.04 -10.72
N ALA A 3 6.04 -6.08 -11.33
CA ALA A 3 4.99 -6.38 -12.31
C ALA A 3 5.47 -7.26 -13.47
N GLY A 4 6.71 -7.09 -13.96
CA GLY A 4 7.25 -7.93 -15.04
C GLY A 4 7.69 -9.31 -14.60
N PHE A 5 8.16 -9.44 -13.36
CA PHE A 5 8.42 -10.73 -12.75
C PHE A 5 7.14 -11.56 -12.62
N ILE A 6 6.09 -10.93 -12.07
CA ILE A 6 4.75 -11.54 -11.92
C ILE A 6 4.15 -11.84 -13.28
N ASP A 7 4.28 -10.91 -14.24
CA ASP A 7 3.76 -11.11 -15.58
C ASP A 7 4.38 -12.35 -16.22
N ALA A 8 5.71 -12.49 -16.20
CA ALA A 8 6.38 -13.64 -16.79
C ALA A 8 5.94 -14.99 -16.22
N LEU A 9 5.58 -15.04 -14.92
CA LEU A 9 5.13 -16.25 -14.24
C LEU A 9 3.64 -16.54 -14.47
N ALA A 10 2.79 -15.55 -14.27
CA ALA A 10 1.35 -15.75 -14.14
C ALA A 10 0.52 -14.97 -15.16
N GLY A 11 1.09 -13.98 -15.87
CA GLY A 11 0.37 -13.14 -16.85
C GLY A 11 -0.44 -11.98 -16.28
N GLY A 12 -0.20 -11.64 -15.01
CA GLY A 12 -0.97 -10.64 -14.26
C GLY A 12 -0.31 -9.27 -14.08
N GLY A 13 0.82 -8.95 -14.73
CA GLY A 13 1.54 -7.70 -14.44
C GLY A 13 0.76 -6.43 -14.82
N GLY A 14 -0.10 -6.53 -15.84
CA GLY A 14 -1.04 -5.46 -16.23
C GLY A 14 -2.04 -5.10 -15.13
N LEU A 15 -2.41 -6.07 -14.28
CA LEU A 15 -3.36 -5.86 -13.18
C LEU A 15 -2.76 -4.98 -12.06
N LEU A 16 -1.44 -4.92 -11.96
CA LEU A 16 -0.75 -4.02 -11.01
C LEU A 16 -0.45 -2.66 -11.64
N THR A 17 0.02 -2.67 -12.88
CA THR A 17 0.51 -1.46 -13.56
C THR A 17 -0.59 -0.52 -14.01
N VAL A 18 -1.73 -1.02 -14.50
CA VAL A 18 -2.85 -0.15 -14.90
C VAL A 18 -3.40 0.65 -13.71
N PRO A 19 -3.72 0.03 -12.55
CA PRO A 19 -4.04 0.78 -11.34
C PRO A 19 -2.99 1.79 -10.90
N ALA A 20 -1.72 1.42 -10.92
CA ALA A 20 -0.64 2.32 -10.51
C ALA A 20 -0.57 3.56 -11.43
N LEU A 21 -0.78 3.38 -12.73
CA LEU A 21 -0.81 4.48 -13.70
C LEU A 21 -2.02 5.40 -13.49
N LEU A 22 -3.19 4.83 -13.22
CA LEU A 22 -4.40 5.62 -12.89
C LEU A 22 -4.23 6.38 -11.58
N ALA A 23 -3.64 5.74 -10.56
CA ALA A 23 -3.36 6.36 -9.27
C ALA A 23 -2.32 7.49 -9.40
N ALA A 24 -1.38 7.37 -10.34
CA ALA A 24 -0.45 8.43 -10.71
C ALA A 24 -1.10 9.58 -11.53
N GLY A 25 -2.43 9.60 -11.68
CA GLY A 25 -3.17 10.67 -12.32
C GLY A 25 -3.33 10.55 -13.84
N MET A 26 -2.91 9.44 -14.45
CA MET A 26 -3.08 9.25 -15.89
C MET A 26 -4.55 9.02 -16.26
N SER A 27 -5.00 9.60 -17.38
CA SER A 27 -6.32 9.28 -17.94
C SER A 27 -6.42 7.79 -18.32
N PRO A 28 -7.62 7.19 -18.36
CA PRO A 28 -7.77 5.78 -18.74
C PRO A 28 -7.10 5.41 -20.07
N ALA A 29 -7.24 6.26 -21.08
CA ALA A 29 -6.61 6.03 -22.38
C ALA A 29 -5.08 6.09 -22.32
N GLN A 30 -4.51 7.03 -21.56
CA GLN A 30 -3.05 7.13 -21.36
C GLN A 30 -2.52 5.97 -20.53
N ALA A 31 -3.23 5.55 -19.49
CA ALA A 31 -2.87 4.42 -18.65
C ALA A 31 -2.83 3.13 -19.47
N LEU A 32 -3.84 2.87 -20.30
CA LEU A 32 -3.88 1.70 -21.19
C LEU A 32 -2.78 1.76 -22.25
N ALA A 33 -2.59 2.89 -22.92
CA ALA A 33 -1.56 3.07 -23.95
C ALA A 33 -0.14 2.90 -23.38
N THR A 34 0.15 3.53 -22.25
CA THR A 34 1.45 3.45 -21.56
C THR A 34 1.69 2.05 -20.99
N ASN A 35 0.62 1.39 -20.51
CA ASN A 35 0.67 0.00 -20.08
C ASN A 35 1.04 -0.95 -21.25
N LYS A 36 0.55 -0.69 -22.47
CA LYS A 36 0.93 -1.46 -23.65
C LYS A 36 2.40 -1.30 -24.01
N LEU A 37 2.91 -0.07 -23.93
CA LEU A 37 4.32 0.21 -24.20
C LEU A 37 5.21 -0.58 -23.22
N GLN A 38 4.97 -0.49 -21.92
CA GLN A 38 5.78 -1.22 -20.95
C GLN A 38 5.65 -2.74 -21.11
N ALA A 39 4.44 -3.24 -21.40
CA ALA A 39 4.16 -4.67 -21.45
C ALA A 39 4.85 -5.34 -22.65
N CYS A 40 5.11 -4.59 -23.71
CA CYS A 40 5.96 -5.06 -24.82
C CYS A 40 7.35 -5.48 -24.32
N GLY A 41 7.98 -4.70 -23.44
CA GLY A 41 9.31 -5.04 -22.90
C GLY A 41 9.32 -6.37 -22.15
N GLY A 42 8.35 -6.58 -21.25
CA GLY A 42 8.25 -7.82 -20.46
C GLY A 42 7.90 -9.04 -21.32
N SER A 43 6.87 -8.93 -22.15
CA SER A 43 6.38 -10.04 -22.97
C SER A 43 7.35 -10.44 -24.08
N VAL A 44 8.06 -9.49 -24.71
CA VAL A 44 9.13 -9.77 -25.67
C VAL A 44 10.34 -10.43 -24.97
N SER A 45 10.76 -9.92 -23.81
CA SER A 45 11.86 -10.52 -23.02
C SER A 45 11.58 -11.98 -22.65
N ALA A 46 10.36 -12.26 -22.17
CA ALA A 46 9.91 -13.61 -21.84
C ALA A 46 9.83 -14.52 -23.08
N SER A 47 9.22 -14.03 -24.17
CA SER A 47 9.11 -14.78 -25.43
C SER A 47 10.49 -15.16 -25.98
N LEU A 48 11.43 -14.21 -26.03
CA LEU A 48 12.79 -14.45 -26.47
C LEU A 48 13.51 -15.47 -25.59
N TYR A 49 13.22 -15.52 -24.29
CA TYR A 49 13.77 -16.52 -23.39
C TYR A 49 13.28 -17.94 -23.76
N PHE A 50 11.96 -18.13 -23.89
CA PHE A 50 11.37 -19.45 -24.18
C PHE A 50 11.67 -19.95 -25.59
N ILE A 51 11.72 -19.06 -26.58
CA ILE A 51 12.10 -19.39 -27.97
C ILE A 51 13.57 -19.85 -28.00
N ARG A 52 14.49 -19.12 -27.36
CA ARG A 52 15.91 -19.50 -27.32
C ARG A 52 16.16 -20.82 -26.59
N ARG A 53 15.33 -21.14 -25.59
CA ARG A 53 15.35 -22.44 -24.89
C ARG A 53 14.67 -23.57 -25.68
N LYS A 54 14.17 -23.30 -26.89
CA LYS A 54 13.44 -24.25 -27.75
C LYS A 54 12.19 -24.84 -27.09
N VAL A 55 11.65 -24.17 -26.07
CA VAL A 55 10.38 -24.54 -25.43
C VAL A 55 9.21 -24.19 -26.34
N VAL A 56 9.37 -23.13 -27.14
CA VAL A 56 8.36 -22.66 -28.09
C VAL A 56 8.98 -22.55 -29.49
N SER A 57 8.32 -23.15 -30.47
CA SER A 57 8.61 -22.98 -31.90
C SER A 57 7.66 -21.96 -32.52
N LEU A 58 8.21 -20.94 -33.19
CA LEU A 58 7.42 -19.94 -33.90
C LEU A 58 6.72 -20.53 -35.14
N ALA A 59 7.30 -21.57 -35.74
CA ALA A 59 6.73 -22.20 -36.91
C ALA A 59 5.35 -22.80 -36.63
N ASP A 60 5.16 -23.32 -35.42
CA ASP A 60 3.92 -23.98 -34.98
C ASP A 60 2.84 -22.98 -34.53
N GLN A 61 3.19 -21.70 -34.39
CA GLN A 61 2.30 -20.65 -33.87
C GLN A 61 1.92 -19.58 -34.88
N LYS A 62 2.35 -19.67 -36.14
CA LYS A 62 2.14 -18.62 -37.15
C LYS A 62 0.69 -18.15 -37.24
N LEU A 63 -0.26 -19.11 -37.26
CA LEU A 63 -1.68 -18.79 -37.36
C LEU A 63 -2.23 -18.13 -36.09
N ASN A 64 -1.78 -18.58 -34.91
CA ASN A 64 -2.16 -17.98 -33.63
C ASN A 64 -1.64 -16.54 -33.53
N ILE A 65 -0.37 -16.31 -33.91
CA ILE A 65 0.25 -14.98 -33.96
C ILE A 65 -0.56 -14.05 -34.88
N LEU A 66 -0.90 -14.50 -36.09
CA LEU A 66 -1.67 -13.70 -37.04
C LEU A 66 -3.05 -13.32 -36.48
N MET A 67 -3.81 -14.29 -35.97
CA MET A 67 -5.14 -14.03 -35.41
C MET A 67 -5.08 -13.17 -34.15
N THR A 68 -4.07 -13.36 -33.29
CA THR A 68 -3.83 -12.51 -32.12
C THR A 68 -3.51 -11.07 -32.49
N PHE A 69 -2.69 -10.86 -33.53
CA PHE A 69 -2.37 -9.52 -34.00
C PHE A 69 -3.62 -8.80 -34.53
N ILE A 70 -4.43 -9.49 -35.35
CA ILE A 70 -5.69 -8.94 -35.87
C ILE A 70 -6.66 -8.63 -34.72
N GLY A 71 -6.87 -9.60 -33.82
CA GLY A 71 -7.73 -9.43 -32.66
C GLY A 71 -7.33 -8.21 -31.83
N SER A 72 -6.07 -8.13 -31.44
CA SER A 72 -5.56 -7.03 -30.62
C SER A 72 -5.66 -5.67 -31.31
N THR A 73 -5.36 -5.61 -32.60
CA THR A 73 -5.53 -4.39 -33.39
C THR A 73 -6.99 -3.94 -33.41
N CYS A 74 -7.94 -4.85 -33.62
CA CYS A 74 -9.37 -4.55 -33.57
C CYS A 74 -9.82 -4.07 -32.19
N GLY A 75 -9.33 -4.71 -31.11
CA GLY A 75 -9.64 -4.30 -29.74
C GLY A 75 -9.09 -2.90 -29.42
N ALA A 76 -7.85 -2.63 -29.83
CA ALA A 76 -7.18 -1.33 -29.65
C ALA A 76 -7.81 -0.22 -30.50
N LEU A 77 -8.37 -0.57 -31.66
CA LEU A 77 -9.17 0.36 -32.46
C LEU A 77 -10.49 0.68 -31.75
N LEU A 78 -11.19 -0.33 -31.24
CA LEU A 78 -12.47 -0.13 -30.57
C LEU A 78 -12.33 0.79 -29.35
N VAL A 79 -11.35 0.52 -28.47
CA VAL A 79 -11.17 1.30 -27.23
C VAL A 79 -10.86 2.77 -27.52
N GLN A 80 -10.20 3.09 -28.64
CA GLN A 80 -9.95 4.48 -29.05
C GLN A 80 -11.21 5.23 -29.48
N HIS A 81 -12.28 4.52 -29.87
CA HIS A 81 -13.57 5.13 -30.21
C HIS A 81 -14.52 5.21 -28.99
N VAL A 82 -14.16 4.61 -27.85
CA VAL A 82 -14.94 4.71 -26.62
C VAL A 82 -14.63 6.03 -25.91
N LYS A 83 -15.68 6.76 -25.50
CA LYS A 83 -15.52 8.00 -24.73
C LYS A 83 -14.78 7.74 -23.41
N SER A 84 -13.94 8.70 -23.02
CA SER A 84 -13.10 8.57 -21.82
C SER A 84 -13.91 8.37 -20.54
N ASP A 85 -15.11 8.95 -20.44
CA ASP A 85 -15.99 8.80 -19.28
C ASP A 85 -16.52 7.38 -19.13
N ILE A 86 -16.95 6.77 -20.24
CA ILE A 86 -17.40 5.38 -20.29
C ILE A 86 -16.24 4.45 -19.91
N LEU A 87 -15.04 4.71 -20.47
CA LEU A 87 -13.84 3.96 -20.10
C LEU A 87 -13.54 4.07 -18.61
N ARG A 88 -13.62 5.27 -18.03
CA ARG A 88 -13.37 5.50 -16.60
C ARG A 88 -14.32 4.72 -15.70
N GLN A 89 -15.57 4.52 -16.12
CA GLN A 89 -16.58 3.75 -15.38
C GLN A 89 -16.40 2.23 -15.57
N ILE A 90 -16.11 1.78 -16.79
CA ILE A 90 -16.00 0.35 -17.12
C ILE A 90 -14.67 -0.25 -16.64
N LEU A 91 -13.57 0.51 -16.66
CA LEU A 91 -12.23 0.01 -16.37
C LEU A 91 -12.13 -0.61 -14.96
N PRO A 92 -12.61 0.02 -13.87
CA PRO A 92 -12.64 -0.61 -12.55
C PRO A 92 -13.45 -1.91 -12.55
N LEU A 93 -14.64 -1.92 -13.17
CA LEU A 93 -15.50 -3.11 -13.24
C LEU A 93 -14.83 -4.28 -13.97
N LEU A 94 -14.09 -4.00 -15.06
CA LEU A 94 -13.31 -5.01 -15.77
C LEU A 94 -12.20 -5.56 -14.88
N ILE A 95 -11.38 -4.68 -14.26
CA ILE A 95 -10.30 -5.07 -13.34
C ILE A 95 -10.85 -5.99 -12.24
N ILE A 96 -12.00 -5.62 -11.68
CA ILE A 96 -12.74 -6.37 -10.65
C ILE A 96 -13.18 -7.73 -11.16
N GLY A 97 -13.88 -7.77 -12.30
CA GLY A 97 -14.40 -9.02 -12.88
C GLY A 97 -13.29 -10.02 -13.19
N ILE A 98 -12.15 -9.53 -13.67
CA ILE A 98 -10.97 -10.37 -13.94
C ILE A 98 -10.32 -10.85 -12.65
N GLY A 99 -10.21 -9.99 -11.63
CA GLY A 99 -9.72 -10.39 -10.31
C GLY A 99 -10.58 -11.49 -9.70
N LEU A 100 -11.91 -11.33 -9.74
CA LEU A 100 -12.86 -12.33 -9.25
C LEU A 100 -12.78 -13.63 -10.05
N TYR A 101 -12.64 -13.53 -11.38
CA TYR A 101 -12.42 -14.70 -12.23
C TYR A 101 -11.19 -15.50 -11.79
N PHE A 102 -10.04 -14.84 -11.57
CA PHE A 102 -8.82 -15.54 -11.12
C PHE A 102 -8.92 -16.08 -9.69
N LEU A 103 -9.75 -15.48 -8.84
CA LEU A 103 -10.01 -15.99 -7.50
C LEU A 103 -10.84 -17.29 -7.53
N LEU A 104 -11.85 -17.34 -8.39
CA LEU A 104 -12.80 -18.46 -8.49
C LEU A 104 -12.37 -19.56 -9.47
N MET A 105 -11.29 -19.33 -10.21
CA MET A 105 -10.82 -20.23 -11.24
C MET A 105 -10.38 -21.59 -10.63
N PRO A 106 -10.84 -22.73 -11.19
CA PRO A 106 -10.51 -24.06 -10.68
C PRO A 106 -9.03 -24.39 -10.85
N LYS A 107 -8.52 -25.31 -10.01
CA LYS A 107 -7.13 -25.79 -10.03
C LYS A 107 -6.80 -26.37 -11.42
N LEU A 108 -5.85 -25.76 -12.12
CA LEU A 108 -5.36 -26.27 -13.40
C LEU A 108 -4.52 -27.53 -13.23
N GLY A 109 -4.65 -28.46 -14.18
CA GLY A 109 -4.01 -29.77 -14.18
C GLY A 109 -2.50 -29.70 -14.44
N GLU A 110 -1.80 -30.68 -13.88
CA GLU A 110 -0.33 -30.73 -13.77
C GLU A 110 0.31 -31.49 -14.94
N GLU A 111 -0.47 -32.37 -15.57
CA GLU A 111 -0.03 -33.24 -16.65
C GLU A 111 -0.59 -32.81 -18.01
N ASP A 112 0.15 -33.13 -19.07
CA ASP A 112 -0.35 -32.96 -20.44
C ASP A 112 -1.60 -33.83 -20.64
N ARG A 113 -2.67 -33.23 -21.17
CA ARG A 113 -3.94 -33.89 -21.51
C ARG A 113 -4.12 -33.95 -23.02
N GLN A 114 -5.07 -34.76 -23.47
CA GLN A 114 -5.42 -34.82 -24.88
C GLN A 114 -5.84 -33.44 -25.42
N ARG A 115 -5.29 -33.06 -26.58
CA ARG A 115 -5.60 -31.82 -27.29
C ARG A 115 -7.07 -31.84 -27.74
N ARG A 116 -7.84 -30.82 -27.36
CA ARG A 116 -9.24 -30.65 -27.77
C ARG A 116 -9.39 -29.82 -29.05
N LEU A 117 -8.57 -28.78 -29.20
CA LEU A 117 -8.56 -27.91 -30.39
C LEU A 117 -7.14 -27.72 -30.93
N HIS A 118 -7.04 -27.61 -32.26
CA HIS A 118 -5.79 -27.37 -32.98
C HIS A 118 -6.05 -26.53 -34.24
N GLY A 119 -5.02 -25.86 -34.76
CA GLY A 119 -5.13 -25.10 -36.01
C GLY A 119 -6.05 -23.87 -35.91
N LEU A 120 -6.88 -23.67 -36.94
CA LEU A 120 -7.71 -22.46 -37.09
C LEU A 120 -8.73 -22.24 -35.95
N PRO A 121 -9.49 -23.24 -35.48
CA PRO A 121 -10.42 -23.05 -34.37
C PRO A 121 -9.76 -22.54 -33.09
N PHE A 122 -8.58 -23.07 -32.75
CA PHE A 122 -7.81 -22.58 -31.61
C PHE A 122 -7.31 -21.15 -31.86
N ALA A 123 -6.78 -20.87 -33.05
CA ALA A 123 -6.28 -19.54 -33.40
C ALA A 123 -7.37 -18.47 -33.33
N LEU A 124 -8.61 -18.77 -33.73
CA LEU A 124 -9.74 -17.84 -33.64
C LEU A 124 -10.17 -17.58 -32.19
N ILE A 125 -10.35 -18.65 -31.40
CA ILE A 125 -10.84 -18.54 -30.02
C ILE A 125 -9.75 -18.01 -29.09
N ALA A 126 -8.62 -18.72 -29.01
CA ALA A 126 -7.53 -18.37 -28.11
C ALA A 126 -6.70 -17.20 -28.64
N GLY A 127 -6.38 -17.19 -29.94
CA GLY A 127 -5.61 -16.12 -30.53
C GLY A 127 -6.43 -14.85 -30.73
N GLY A 128 -7.53 -14.95 -31.49
CA GLY A 128 -8.39 -13.84 -31.87
C GLY A 128 -9.15 -13.20 -30.71
N CYS A 129 -9.95 -13.98 -29.95
CA CYS A 129 -10.77 -13.40 -28.88
C CYS A 129 -9.94 -12.88 -27.70
N VAL A 130 -8.93 -13.64 -27.24
CA VAL A 130 -8.04 -13.15 -26.17
C VAL A 130 -7.17 -12.01 -26.69
N GLY A 131 -6.77 -12.05 -27.96
CA GLY A 131 -6.10 -10.93 -28.63
C GLY A 131 -6.93 -9.66 -28.60
N PHE A 132 -8.21 -9.74 -29.00
CA PHE A 132 -9.15 -8.63 -28.94
C PHE A 132 -9.30 -8.05 -27.54
N TYR A 133 -9.52 -8.93 -26.56
CA TYR A 133 -9.56 -8.54 -25.15
C TYR A 133 -8.27 -7.82 -24.71
N ASP A 134 -7.11 -8.38 -25.08
CA ASP A 134 -5.82 -7.83 -24.69
C ASP A 134 -5.63 -6.45 -25.33
N GLY A 135 -5.94 -6.29 -26.62
CA GLY A 135 -5.87 -5.01 -27.33
C GLY A 135 -6.81 -3.94 -26.78
N PHE A 136 -8.03 -4.33 -26.41
CA PHE A 136 -9.03 -3.43 -25.83
C PHE A 136 -8.66 -2.99 -24.41
N PHE A 137 -8.26 -3.93 -23.55
CA PHE A 137 -8.07 -3.68 -22.12
C PHE A 137 -6.68 -4.10 -21.64
N GLY A 138 -6.32 -5.39 -21.72
CA GLY A 138 -4.94 -5.85 -21.53
C GLY A 138 -4.58 -6.60 -20.24
N PRO A 139 -4.90 -6.10 -19.02
CA PRO A 139 -4.57 -6.79 -17.78
C PRO A 139 -4.98 -8.27 -17.75
N GLY A 140 -4.13 -9.18 -17.27
CA GLY A 140 -4.48 -10.61 -17.16
C GLY A 140 -4.49 -11.40 -18.49
N ALA A 141 -4.24 -10.76 -19.64
CA ALA A 141 -4.27 -11.45 -20.93
C ALA A 141 -3.28 -12.62 -21.03
N GLY A 142 -2.08 -12.48 -20.46
CA GLY A 142 -1.09 -13.55 -20.43
C GLY A 142 -1.61 -14.82 -19.74
N SER A 143 -2.41 -14.64 -18.69
CA SER A 143 -3.06 -15.72 -17.95
C SER A 143 -4.19 -16.37 -18.77
N PHE A 144 -4.97 -15.57 -19.51
CA PHE A 144 -6.02 -16.09 -20.40
C PHE A 144 -5.45 -16.88 -21.57
N TYR A 145 -4.35 -16.43 -22.16
CA TYR A 145 -3.64 -17.23 -23.16
C TYR A 145 -3.12 -18.54 -22.57
N ALA A 146 -2.50 -18.49 -21.38
CA ALA A 146 -2.01 -19.69 -20.72
C ALA A 146 -3.16 -20.66 -20.43
N LEU A 147 -4.28 -20.16 -19.93
CA LEU A 147 -5.49 -20.94 -19.70
C LEU A 147 -6.01 -21.59 -20.97
N ALA A 148 -6.06 -20.86 -22.09
CA ALA A 148 -6.49 -21.39 -23.37
C ALA A 148 -5.59 -22.55 -23.81
N PHE A 149 -4.26 -22.43 -23.67
CA PHE A 149 -3.34 -23.52 -23.96
C PHE A 149 -3.52 -24.73 -23.02
N VAL A 150 -3.77 -24.50 -21.73
CA VAL A 150 -4.01 -25.60 -20.78
C VAL A 150 -5.32 -26.33 -21.11
N THR A 151 -6.41 -25.59 -21.32
CA THR A 151 -7.77 -26.15 -21.44
C THR A 151 -8.09 -26.69 -22.82
N LEU A 152 -7.56 -26.06 -23.89
CA LEU A 152 -7.91 -26.40 -25.27
C LEU A 152 -6.80 -27.20 -25.96
N CYS A 153 -5.52 -26.90 -25.69
CA CYS A 153 -4.39 -27.67 -26.22
C CYS A 153 -3.85 -28.74 -25.25
N GLY A 154 -4.39 -28.82 -24.03
CA GLY A 154 -4.00 -29.85 -23.06
C GLY A 154 -2.53 -29.75 -22.62
N PHE A 155 -1.90 -28.57 -22.73
CA PHE A 155 -0.51 -28.39 -22.29
C PHE A 155 -0.45 -28.24 -20.77
N ASN A 156 0.60 -28.76 -20.15
CA ASN A 156 0.92 -28.47 -18.76
C ASN A 156 1.14 -26.96 -18.55
N LEU A 157 1.05 -26.54 -17.29
CA LEU A 157 1.03 -25.12 -16.92
C LEU A 157 2.29 -24.36 -17.37
N ALA A 158 3.47 -24.96 -17.25
CA ALA A 158 4.74 -24.32 -17.63
C ALA A 158 4.84 -24.12 -19.15
N LYS A 159 4.50 -25.16 -19.93
CA LYS A 159 4.46 -25.11 -21.39
C LYS A 159 3.42 -24.11 -21.89
N SER A 160 2.22 -24.13 -21.30
CA SER A 160 1.15 -23.18 -21.63
C SER A 160 1.57 -21.74 -21.38
N THR A 161 2.22 -21.47 -20.24
CA THR A 161 2.74 -20.13 -19.91
C THR A 161 3.80 -19.68 -20.92
N ALA A 162 4.70 -20.57 -21.33
CA ALA A 162 5.71 -20.25 -22.34
C ALA A 162 5.09 -19.91 -23.70
N HIS A 163 4.13 -20.72 -24.17
CA HIS A 163 3.42 -20.47 -25.43
C HIS A 163 2.59 -19.18 -25.38
N ALA A 164 1.92 -18.92 -24.24
CA ALA A 164 1.12 -17.73 -24.00
C ALA A 164 1.92 -16.42 -24.12
N LYS A 165 3.20 -16.42 -23.72
CA LYS A 165 4.03 -15.21 -23.78
C LYS A 165 4.26 -14.71 -25.21
N VAL A 166 4.35 -15.63 -26.17
CA VAL A 166 4.49 -15.26 -27.60
C VAL A 166 3.23 -14.55 -28.10
N LEU A 167 2.04 -15.06 -27.74
CA LEU A 167 0.78 -14.41 -28.11
C LEU A 167 0.62 -13.08 -27.39
N ASN A 168 0.95 -13.01 -26.10
CA ASN A 168 0.90 -11.77 -25.33
C ASN A 168 1.86 -10.69 -25.86
N ALA A 169 3.06 -11.08 -26.33
CA ALA A 169 3.97 -10.15 -27.02
C ALA A 169 3.35 -9.64 -28.32
N THR A 170 2.71 -10.53 -29.08
CA THR A 170 2.06 -10.19 -30.35
C THR A 170 0.90 -9.22 -30.15
N SER A 171 0.01 -9.48 -29.17
CA SER A 171 -1.11 -8.59 -28.88
C SER A 171 -0.66 -7.27 -28.27
N ASN A 172 0.36 -7.25 -27.39
CA ASN A 172 0.88 -5.99 -26.87
C ASN A 172 1.48 -5.12 -27.99
N LEU A 173 2.23 -5.71 -28.92
CA LEU A 173 2.75 -5.00 -30.09
C LEU A 173 1.63 -4.49 -31.00
N GLY A 174 0.65 -5.35 -31.34
CA GLY A 174 -0.49 -4.96 -32.16
C GLY A 174 -1.29 -3.81 -31.56
N GLY A 175 -1.61 -3.88 -30.27
CA GLY A 175 -2.33 -2.81 -29.58
C GLY A 175 -1.50 -1.53 -29.43
N LEU A 176 -0.20 -1.66 -29.12
CA LEU A 176 0.71 -0.52 -28.99
C LEU A 176 0.80 0.28 -30.29
N LEU A 177 0.90 -0.38 -31.45
CA LEU A 177 0.97 0.32 -32.75
C LEU A 177 -0.22 1.26 -32.93
N LEU A 178 -1.41 0.81 -32.55
CA LEU A 178 -2.64 1.61 -32.68
C LEU A 178 -2.71 2.72 -31.63
N PHE A 179 -2.25 2.48 -30.40
CA PHE A 179 -2.16 3.52 -29.38
C PHE A 179 -1.10 4.59 -29.67
N ILE A 180 -0.02 4.23 -30.37
CA ILE A 180 0.98 5.19 -30.87
C ILE A 180 0.32 6.13 -31.88
N ILE A 181 -0.44 5.59 -32.84
CA ILE A 181 -1.19 6.39 -33.82
C ILE A 181 -2.20 7.32 -33.12
N GLY A 182 -2.86 6.84 -32.06
CA GLY A 182 -3.78 7.63 -31.25
C GLY A 182 -3.14 8.71 -30.37
N GLY A 183 -1.81 8.78 -30.29
CA GLY A 183 -1.09 9.81 -29.53
C GLY A 183 -1.29 9.78 -28.01
N LYS A 184 -1.74 8.66 -27.43
CA LYS A 184 -2.04 8.55 -25.99
C LYS A 184 -0.88 8.00 -25.15
N VAL A 185 0.21 7.58 -25.78
CA VAL A 185 1.35 6.95 -25.09
C VAL A 185 2.19 8.00 -24.37
N ILE A 186 2.42 7.82 -23.08
CA ILE A 186 3.36 8.65 -22.30
C ILE A 186 4.75 7.99 -22.38
N TRP A 187 5.58 8.51 -23.29
CA TRP A 187 6.86 7.89 -23.65
C TRP A 187 7.85 7.79 -22.49
N GLY A 188 8.05 8.87 -21.73
CA GLY A 188 9.02 8.91 -20.63
C GLY A 188 8.74 7.82 -19.60
N THR A 189 7.54 7.83 -19.01
CA THR A 189 7.11 6.81 -18.05
C THR A 189 7.09 5.41 -18.68
N GLY A 190 6.60 5.30 -19.91
CA GLY A 190 6.48 4.02 -20.60
C GLY A 190 7.82 3.33 -20.84
N PHE A 191 8.88 4.05 -21.22
CA PHE A 191 10.21 3.47 -21.40
C PHE A 191 10.88 3.05 -20.09
N VAL A 192 10.75 3.85 -19.04
CA VAL A 192 11.25 3.48 -17.70
C VAL A 192 10.57 2.21 -17.21
N MET A 193 9.24 2.14 -17.32
CA MET A 193 8.48 0.95 -16.98
C MET A 193 8.86 -0.25 -17.87
N MET A 194 9.06 -0.04 -19.17
CA MET A 194 9.48 -1.07 -20.13
C MET A 194 10.81 -1.69 -19.72
N ALA A 195 11.80 -0.89 -19.34
CA ALA A 195 13.10 -1.39 -18.87
C ALA A 195 12.94 -2.24 -17.61
N GLY A 196 12.18 -1.75 -16.62
CA GLY A 196 11.88 -2.50 -15.40
C GLY A 196 11.13 -3.81 -15.69
N GLN A 197 10.25 -3.81 -16.69
CA GLN A 197 9.50 -4.97 -17.13
C GLN A 197 10.35 -6.00 -17.85
N PHE A 198 11.24 -5.54 -18.72
CA PHE A 198 12.20 -6.40 -19.40
C PHE A 198 13.08 -7.18 -18.41
N LEU A 199 13.61 -6.48 -17.40
CA LEU A 199 14.45 -7.08 -16.34
C LEU A 199 13.65 -8.05 -15.46
N GLY A 200 12.48 -7.61 -14.97
CA GLY A 200 11.61 -8.45 -14.15
C GLY A 200 11.17 -9.73 -14.89
N ALA A 201 10.78 -9.60 -16.15
CA ALA A 201 10.35 -10.72 -16.97
C ALA A 201 11.48 -11.71 -17.27
N ARG A 202 12.72 -11.21 -17.41
CA ARG A 202 13.89 -12.08 -17.59
C ARG A 202 14.14 -12.94 -16.35
N ALA A 203 14.01 -12.37 -15.16
CA ALA A 203 14.11 -13.10 -13.90
C ALA A 203 12.96 -14.11 -13.75
N GLY A 204 11.72 -13.68 -13.95
CA GLY A 204 10.53 -14.55 -13.82
C GLY A 204 10.54 -15.73 -14.80
N SER A 205 10.93 -15.49 -16.06
CA SER A 205 10.96 -16.53 -17.10
C SER A 205 11.98 -17.64 -16.81
N ARG A 206 13.08 -17.35 -16.11
CA ARG A 206 14.03 -18.38 -15.65
C ARG A 206 13.36 -19.35 -14.68
N LEU A 207 12.56 -18.82 -13.75
CA LEU A 207 11.87 -19.59 -12.73
C LEU A 207 10.71 -20.42 -13.27
N VAL A 208 10.06 -19.99 -14.37
CA VAL A 208 9.01 -20.77 -15.05
C VAL A 208 9.51 -22.16 -15.47
N LEU A 209 10.74 -22.26 -15.99
CA LEU A 209 11.28 -23.55 -16.44
C LEU A 209 11.89 -24.37 -15.29
N SER A 210 12.43 -23.73 -14.26
CA SER A 210 13.12 -24.43 -13.17
C SER A 210 12.22 -24.85 -12.01
N LYS A 211 11.18 -24.05 -11.73
CA LYS A 211 10.29 -24.21 -10.55
C LYS A 211 8.81 -23.96 -10.91
N GLY A 212 8.46 -24.06 -12.19
CA GLY A 212 7.22 -23.54 -12.77
C GLY A 212 5.97 -23.78 -11.92
N GLN A 213 5.60 -25.03 -11.69
CA GLN A 213 4.38 -25.36 -10.98
C GLN A 213 4.32 -24.86 -9.52
N GLN A 214 5.44 -24.95 -8.79
CA GLN A 214 5.53 -24.54 -7.38
C GLN A 214 5.42 -23.03 -7.20
N LEU A 215 5.76 -22.24 -8.23
CA LEU A 215 5.76 -20.78 -8.17
C LEU A 215 4.59 -20.13 -8.91
N ILE A 216 4.21 -20.64 -10.09
CA ILE A 216 3.14 -20.03 -10.91
C ILE A 216 1.82 -20.03 -10.13
N ARG A 217 1.52 -21.11 -9.41
CA ARG A 217 0.24 -21.25 -8.71
C ARG A 217 0.09 -20.34 -7.48
N PRO A 218 1.02 -20.32 -6.50
CA PRO A 218 0.97 -19.32 -5.43
C PRO A 218 0.97 -17.89 -5.95
N MET A 219 1.70 -17.60 -7.03
CA MET A 219 1.71 -16.27 -7.62
C MET A 219 0.36 -15.84 -8.19
N ILE A 220 -0.40 -16.73 -8.83
CA ILE A 220 -1.78 -16.43 -9.26
C ILE A 220 -2.65 -16.12 -8.03
N VAL A 221 -2.54 -16.91 -6.95
CA VAL A 221 -3.31 -16.69 -5.71
C VAL A 221 -2.94 -15.36 -5.05
N VAL A 222 -1.66 -15.01 -4.96
CA VAL A 222 -1.20 -13.73 -4.40
C VAL A 222 -1.72 -12.57 -5.23
N VAL A 223 -1.66 -12.64 -6.56
CA VAL A 223 -2.24 -11.61 -7.44
C VAL A 223 -3.76 -11.51 -7.25
N SER A 224 -4.47 -12.63 -7.17
CA SER A 224 -5.92 -12.64 -6.88
C SER A 224 -6.25 -12.08 -5.50
N ALA A 225 -5.40 -12.32 -4.49
CA ALA A 225 -5.57 -11.80 -3.13
C ALA A 225 -5.31 -10.29 -3.07
N VAL A 226 -4.24 -9.80 -3.70
CA VAL A 226 -3.97 -8.35 -3.86
C VAL A 226 -5.10 -7.67 -4.63
N MET A 227 -5.62 -8.33 -5.68
CA MET A 227 -6.78 -7.86 -6.44
C MET A 227 -8.05 -7.83 -5.60
N SER A 228 -8.30 -8.87 -4.80
CA SER A 228 -9.45 -8.96 -3.91
C SER A 228 -9.36 -7.92 -2.80
N ALA A 229 -8.18 -7.69 -2.22
CA ALA A 229 -7.96 -6.63 -1.25
C ALA A 229 -8.28 -5.26 -1.86
N LYS A 230 -7.76 -4.97 -3.07
CA LYS A 230 -8.04 -3.72 -3.78
C LYS A 230 -9.52 -3.55 -4.19
N LEU A 231 -10.20 -4.65 -4.52
CA LEU A 231 -11.63 -4.68 -4.86
C LEU A 231 -12.52 -4.55 -3.61
N LEU A 232 -12.09 -5.15 -2.50
CA LEU A 232 -12.74 -5.11 -1.20
C LEU A 232 -12.38 -3.87 -0.38
N CYS A 233 -11.59 -2.94 -0.92
CA CYS A 233 -11.33 -1.65 -0.29
C CYS A 233 -12.57 -0.75 -0.35
N PHE A 234 -13.60 -1.15 0.41
CA PHE A 234 -14.37 -0.39 1.39
C PHE A 234 -15.13 0.85 0.90
N LEU A 235 -14.46 1.71 0.16
CA LEU A 235 -14.95 2.95 -0.41
C LEU A 235 -16.04 2.73 -1.48
N ALA A 236 -16.06 1.58 -2.17
CA ALA A 236 -17.10 1.25 -3.15
C ALA A 236 -18.49 0.98 -2.51
N GLU A 237 -18.54 0.39 -1.31
CA GLU A 237 -19.78 0.13 -0.57
C GLU A 237 -20.45 1.44 -0.13
N PHE A 238 -19.65 2.44 0.20
CA PHE A 238 -20.11 3.76 0.65
C PHE A 238 -20.12 4.81 -0.46
N ASN A 239 -19.98 4.41 -1.73
CA ASN A 239 -19.85 5.31 -2.88
C ASN A 239 -18.88 6.48 -2.62
N THR A 240 -17.77 6.22 -1.94
CA THR A 240 -16.78 7.20 -1.51
C THR A 240 -15.47 6.94 -2.24
N ARG A 241 -14.61 7.95 -2.44
CA ARG A 241 -13.27 7.80 -3.02
C ARG A 241 -12.30 8.73 -2.30
N LEU A 242 -11.06 8.28 -2.14
CA LEU A 242 -9.96 9.12 -1.68
C LEU A 242 -9.35 9.84 -2.89
N ILE A 243 -9.21 11.17 -2.82
CA ILE A 243 -8.71 12.03 -3.89
C ILE A 243 -7.56 12.88 -3.36
N LYS A 244 -6.45 12.95 -4.11
CA LYS A 244 -5.41 13.93 -3.82
C LYS A 244 -5.88 15.32 -4.24
N GLY A 245 -5.96 16.25 -3.29
CA GLY A 245 -6.18 17.69 -3.52
C GLY A 245 -4.88 18.48 -3.57
N ASP A 246 -5.02 19.80 -3.67
CA ASP A 246 -3.90 20.75 -3.72
C ASP A 246 -3.57 21.23 -2.29
N ASP A 247 -4.31 22.22 -1.78
CA ASP A 247 -3.92 22.93 -0.55
C ASP A 247 -4.75 22.58 0.70
N GLU A 248 -6.08 22.40 0.56
CA GLU A 248 -6.97 22.16 1.70
C GLU A 248 -7.58 20.75 1.67
N PRO A 249 -7.58 20.03 2.81
CA PRO A 249 -8.37 18.81 2.95
C PRO A 249 -9.85 19.16 2.99
N ILE A 250 -10.69 18.37 2.32
CA ILE A 250 -12.13 18.57 2.32
C ILE A 250 -12.89 17.28 2.02
N TYR A 251 -13.98 17.03 2.76
CA TYR A 251 -14.96 16.04 2.35
C TYR A 251 -16.06 16.67 1.49
N LEU A 252 -16.26 16.12 0.28
CA LEU A 252 -17.33 16.52 -0.63
C LEU A 252 -18.31 15.36 -0.85
N PRO A 253 -19.59 15.49 -0.50
CA PRO A 253 -20.59 14.48 -0.82
C PRO A 253 -20.75 14.34 -2.35
N ALA A 254 -21.36 13.25 -2.79
CA ALA A 254 -21.79 13.11 -4.18
C ALA A 254 -22.78 14.22 -4.55
N ASP A 255 -22.61 14.78 -5.74
CA ASP A 255 -23.47 15.84 -6.30
C ASP A 255 -23.87 15.49 -7.75
N ASP A 256 -24.60 16.38 -8.40
CA ASP A 256 -25.11 16.17 -9.77
C ASP A 256 -23.98 16.03 -10.81
N ASP A 257 -22.81 16.61 -10.56
CA ASP A 257 -21.65 16.60 -11.45
C ASP A 257 -20.71 15.41 -11.16
N VAL A 258 -20.61 15.00 -9.90
CA VAL A 258 -19.71 13.95 -9.41
C VAL A 258 -20.50 12.94 -8.57
N PRO A 259 -20.84 11.76 -9.14
CA PRO A 259 -21.79 10.83 -8.54
C PRO A 259 -21.16 9.95 -7.42
N TYR A 260 -20.12 10.43 -6.74
CA TYR A 260 -19.47 9.74 -5.62
C TYR A 260 -18.93 10.75 -4.60
N ASN A 261 -18.95 10.35 -3.32
CA ASN A 261 -18.37 11.12 -2.24
C ASN A 261 -16.84 11.13 -2.39
N ARG A 262 -16.20 12.22 -1.95
CA ARG A 262 -14.77 12.46 -2.12
C ARG A 262 -14.19 12.85 -0.77
N ILE A 263 -13.23 12.08 -0.32
CA ILE A 263 -12.33 12.45 0.77
C ILE A 263 -11.12 13.07 0.07
N VAL A 264 -11.02 14.39 0.07
CA VAL A 264 -9.91 15.12 -0.56
C VAL A 264 -8.86 15.40 0.51
N PHE A 265 -7.63 14.95 0.30
CA PHE A 265 -6.52 15.19 1.24
C PHE A 265 -5.46 16.09 0.61
N ALA A 266 -4.81 16.92 1.44
CA ALA A 266 -3.93 17.98 0.97
C ALA A 266 -2.51 17.49 0.64
N HIS A 267 -1.86 18.18 -0.30
CA HIS A 267 -0.43 18.08 -0.63
C HIS A 267 0.09 16.69 -1.05
N GLY A 268 -0.78 15.68 -1.17
CA GLY A 268 -0.34 14.31 -1.41
C GLY A 268 0.40 13.67 -0.22
N TYR A 269 0.26 14.23 0.98
CA TYR A 269 0.91 13.70 2.18
C TYR A 269 0.17 12.49 2.73
N TYR A 270 0.93 11.48 3.11
CA TYR A 270 0.41 10.22 3.63
C TYR A 270 -0.36 10.42 4.94
N ALA A 271 0.20 11.22 5.86
CA ALA A 271 -0.43 11.58 7.12
C ALA A 271 -1.76 12.33 6.89
N SER A 272 -1.78 13.31 5.97
CA SER A 272 -3.03 14.01 5.60
C SER A 272 -4.09 13.04 5.07
N GLY A 273 -3.71 12.10 4.19
CA GLY A 273 -4.65 11.08 3.72
C GLY A 273 -5.20 10.20 4.84
N MET A 274 -4.37 9.83 5.82
CA MET A 274 -4.78 9.01 6.95
C MET A 274 -5.70 9.76 7.91
N HIS A 275 -5.40 11.02 8.17
CA HIS A 275 -6.20 11.92 8.99
C HIS A 275 -7.62 12.09 8.41
N GLU A 276 -7.74 12.36 7.12
CA GLU A 276 -9.04 12.52 6.46
C GLU A 276 -9.88 11.23 6.44
N ILE A 277 -9.22 10.08 6.29
CA ILE A 277 -9.90 8.78 6.39
C ILE A 277 -10.44 8.56 7.81
N SER A 278 -9.67 8.94 8.83
CA SER A 278 -10.09 8.84 10.23
C SER A 278 -11.33 9.68 10.53
N HIS A 279 -11.36 10.93 10.06
CA HIS A 279 -12.55 11.79 10.16
C HIS A 279 -13.76 11.17 9.50
N TRP A 280 -13.59 10.63 8.29
CA TRP A 280 -14.65 9.91 7.60
C TRP A 280 -15.12 8.67 8.36
N CYS A 281 -14.21 7.92 9.01
CA CYS A 281 -14.51 6.76 9.85
C CYS A 281 -15.29 7.11 11.13
N VAL A 282 -15.13 8.32 11.66
CA VAL A 282 -15.91 8.82 12.80
C VAL A 282 -17.27 9.36 12.35
N ALA A 283 -17.33 10.07 11.22
CA ALA A 283 -18.54 10.74 10.75
C ALA A 283 -19.68 9.75 10.46
N GLY A 284 -20.86 9.96 11.08
CA GLY A 284 -22.07 9.15 10.87
C GLY A 284 -22.72 9.33 9.49
N ALA A 285 -23.74 8.52 9.17
CA ALA A 285 -24.36 8.50 7.83
C ALA A 285 -24.95 9.84 7.39
N GLU A 286 -25.62 10.55 8.30
CA GLU A 286 -26.19 11.88 8.01
C GLU A 286 -25.11 12.94 7.82
N ARG A 287 -24.04 12.90 8.63
CA ARG A 287 -22.92 13.85 8.48
C ARG A 287 -22.20 13.71 7.14
N ARG A 288 -22.08 12.49 6.61
CA ARG A 288 -21.50 12.22 5.29
C ARG A 288 -22.32 12.76 4.10
N ARG A 289 -23.48 13.38 4.34
CA ARG A 289 -24.24 14.12 3.33
C ARG A 289 -23.87 15.61 3.29
N LEU A 290 -23.09 16.09 4.25
CA LEU A 290 -22.69 17.48 4.36
C LEU A 290 -21.25 17.66 3.88
N VAL A 291 -20.96 18.83 3.32
CA VAL A 291 -19.58 19.26 3.07
C VAL A 291 -18.84 19.29 4.40
N ASP A 292 -17.65 18.70 4.41
CA ASP A 292 -16.79 18.57 5.58
C ASP A 292 -17.48 18.01 6.83
N PHE A 293 -18.38 17.06 6.62
CA PHE A 293 -19.19 16.40 7.66
C PHE A 293 -20.08 17.35 8.50
N GLY A 294 -20.18 18.63 8.11
CA GLY A 294 -20.81 19.68 8.90
C GLY A 294 -20.02 20.05 10.16
N TYR A 295 -18.71 19.80 10.21
CA TYR A 295 -17.86 20.22 11.31
C TYR A 295 -17.69 21.75 11.33
N TRP A 296 -17.52 22.29 12.54
CA TRP A 296 -17.24 23.71 12.74
C TRP A 296 -15.74 23.94 12.53
N TYR A 297 -15.37 24.74 11.52
CA TYR A 297 -14.00 25.16 11.31
C TYR A 297 -13.68 26.36 12.20
N CYS A 298 -12.83 26.17 13.21
CA CYS A 298 -12.26 27.26 13.98
C CYS A 298 -10.78 27.42 13.56
N PRO A 299 -10.43 28.51 12.86
CA PRO A 299 -9.08 28.72 12.34
C PRO A 299 -8.06 28.86 13.48
N ASP A 300 -6.79 28.72 13.11
CA ASP A 300 -5.63 28.93 13.98
C ASP A 300 -5.69 30.27 14.74
N GLY A 301 -5.12 30.33 15.94
CA GLY A 301 -5.24 31.48 16.85
C GLY A 301 -6.26 31.29 17.99
N ARG A 302 -6.44 30.05 18.47
CA ARG A 302 -7.47 29.69 19.47
C ARG A 302 -7.00 29.98 20.89
N ASP A 303 -7.94 30.40 21.75
CA ASP A 303 -7.75 30.46 23.19
C ASP A 303 -7.82 29.06 23.84
N ALA A 304 -7.43 28.97 25.12
CA ALA A 304 -7.35 27.68 25.82
C ALA A 304 -8.68 26.93 25.91
N GLU A 305 -9.80 27.65 26.06
CA GLU A 305 -11.13 27.03 26.14
C GLU A 305 -11.57 26.47 24.78
N THR A 306 -11.33 27.23 23.70
CA THR A 306 -11.68 26.84 22.33
C THR A 306 -10.79 25.70 21.84
N GLN A 307 -9.51 25.72 22.19
CA GLN A 307 -8.59 24.62 21.93
C GLN A 307 -9.02 23.34 22.64
N GLY A 308 -9.45 23.41 23.91
CA GLY A 308 -9.96 22.23 24.62
C GLY A 308 -11.17 21.59 23.94
N LYS A 309 -12.10 22.40 23.43
CA LYS A 309 -13.27 21.92 22.65
C LYS A 309 -12.86 21.29 21.31
N PHE A 310 -11.82 21.83 20.66
CA PHE A 310 -11.25 21.24 19.46
C PHE A 310 -10.61 19.88 19.74
N GLU A 311 -9.81 19.80 20.79
CA GLU A 311 -9.18 18.54 21.22
C GLU A 311 -10.23 17.46 21.54
N ASP A 312 -11.33 17.82 22.22
CA ASP A 312 -12.42 16.89 22.54
C ASP A 312 -13.01 16.20 21.29
N VAL A 313 -13.08 16.90 20.16
CA VAL A 313 -13.59 16.31 18.90
C VAL A 313 -12.52 15.56 18.12
N GLU A 314 -11.25 15.93 18.28
CA GLU A 314 -10.09 15.32 17.61
C GLU A 314 -9.58 14.04 18.27
N VAL A 315 -9.93 13.76 19.54
CA VAL A 315 -9.48 12.54 20.24
C VAL A 315 -9.79 11.26 19.44
N LYS A 316 -11.01 11.13 18.90
CA LYS A 316 -11.42 9.91 18.18
C LYS A 316 -10.79 9.81 16.78
N PRO A 317 -10.81 10.85 15.93
CA PRO A 317 -10.10 10.85 14.65
C PRO A 317 -8.61 10.53 14.82
N GLN A 318 -7.91 11.19 15.75
CA GLN A 318 -6.48 10.96 15.94
C GLN A 318 -6.17 9.58 16.54
N ALA A 319 -7.08 9.01 17.34
CA ALA A 319 -6.92 7.63 17.82
C ALA A 319 -7.04 6.63 16.67
N LEU A 320 -7.99 6.83 15.74
CA LEU A 320 -8.08 5.99 14.54
C LEU A 320 -6.89 6.20 13.59
N GLU A 321 -6.41 7.43 13.45
CA GLU A 321 -5.24 7.74 12.64
C GLU A 321 -4.00 7.04 13.18
N TRP A 322 -3.81 7.02 14.50
CA TRP A 322 -2.74 6.26 15.15
C TRP A 322 -2.86 4.78 14.79
N MET A 323 -4.03 4.16 14.99
CA MET A 323 -4.23 2.74 14.72
C MET A 323 -4.01 2.38 13.24
N LEU A 324 -4.46 3.22 12.31
CA LEU A 324 -4.26 3.03 10.88
C LEU A 324 -2.79 3.21 10.49
N SER A 325 -2.10 4.18 11.07
CA SER A 325 -0.67 4.41 10.86
C SER A 325 0.16 3.23 11.37
N THR A 326 -0.13 2.72 12.57
CA THR A 326 0.50 1.50 13.10
C THR A 326 0.21 0.29 12.21
N ALA A 327 -1.03 0.11 11.75
CA ALA A 327 -1.41 -0.94 10.83
C ALA A 327 -0.67 -0.86 9.49
N ALA A 328 -0.26 0.33 9.06
CA ALA A 328 0.53 0.57 7.86
C ALA A 328 2.05 0.52 8.10
N GLY A 329 2.51 0.46 9.35
CA GLY A 329 3.93 0.63 9.69
C GLY A 329 4.45 2.05 9.45
N PHE A 330 3.57 3.05 9.57
CA PHE A 330 3.86 4.47 9.39
C PHE A 330 3.88 5.20 10.75
N PRO A 331 4.84 6.11 11.01
CA PRO A 331 4.92 6.84 12.28
C PRO A 331 3.75 7.83 12.42
N PHE A 332 3.15 7.87 13.61
CA PHE A 332 2.07 8.78 13.95
C PHE A 332 2.58 9.87 14.92
N ASN A 333 2.11 11.10 14.75
CA ASN A 333 2.34 12.21 15.68
C ASN A 333 1.02 12.92 15.92
N VAL A 334 0.73 13.25 17.18
CA VAL A 334 -0.48 14.01 17.53
C VAL A 334 -0.39 15.44 16.99
N SER A 335 -1.49 15.97 16.46
CA SER A 335 -1.57 17.35 15.98
C SER A 335 -2.53 18.17 16.84
N CYS A 336 -2.00 19.20 17.52
CA CYS A 336 -2.83 20.17 18.27
C CYS A 336 -3.31 21.34 17.41
N ASP A 337 -2.76 21.50 16.19
CA ASP A 337 -3.19 22.44 15.15
C ASP A 337 -3.45 23.90 15.63
N ASN A 338 -2.58 24.44 16.50
CA ASN A 338 -2.66 25.82 17.01
C ASN A 338 -1.27 26.45 17.01
N LEU A 339 -0.82 26.96 15.86
CA LEU A 339 0.51 27.53 15.65
C LEU A 339 0.57 29.03 15.94
N SER A 340 -0.57 29.72 15.89
CA SER A 340 -0.70 31.18 16.03
C SER A 340 -1.49 31.61 17.27
N GLY A 341 -1.79 30.67 18.19
CA GLY A 341 -2.51 30.94 19.43
C GLY A 341 -1.68 31.64 20.51
N ASP A 342 -2.36 32.29 21.45
CA ASP A 342 -1.73 33.03 22.56
C ASP A 342 -1.08 32.13 23.63
N PHE A 343 -1.15 30.80 23.47
CA PHE A 343 -0.59 29.82 24.38
C PHE A 343 -0.14 28.56 23.63
N GLU A 344 0.83 27.84 24.18
CA GLU A 344 1.30 26.56 23.63
C GLU A 344 0.43 25.40 24.16
N PRO A 345 -0.25 24.62 23.29
CA PRO A 345 -1.05 23.49 23.73
C PRO A 345 -0.22 22.39 24.38
N ASP A 346 -0.75 21.77 25.44
CA ASP A 346 -0.13 20.60 26.07
C ASP A 346 -0.32 19.35 25.20
N ARG A 347 0.63 19.17 24.27
CA ARG A 347 0.66 18.05 23.34
C ARG A 347 0.70 16.69 24.05
N ILE A 348 1.36 16.61 25.20
CA ILE A 348 1.54 15.35 25.93
C ILE A 348 0.22 14.96 26.58
N ALA A 349 -0.47 15.89 27.23
CA ALA A 349 -1.80 15.64 27.78
C ALA A 349 -2.80 15.24 26.69
N PHE A 350 -2.77 15.91 25.54
CA PHE A 350 -3.64 15.56 24.42
C PHE A 350 -3.32 14.16 23.85
N GLN A 351 -2.04 13.84 23.65
CA GLN A 351 -1.59 12.51 23.21
C GLN A 351 -2.01 11.40 24.17
N ARG A 352 -1.95 11.62 25.49
CA ARG A 352 -2.44 10.65 26.50
C ARG A 352 -3.94 10.37 26.34
N ARG A 353 -4.75 11.39 26.03
CA ARG A 353 -6.18 11.22 25.77
C ARG A 353 -6.43 10.42 24.48
N VAL A 354 -5.67 10.70 23.43
CA VAL A 354 -5.71 9.93 22.17
C VAL A 354 -5.33 8.47 22.42
N HIS A 355 -4.23 8.23 23.14
CA HIS A 355 -3.77 6.89 23.51
C HIS A 355 -4.81 6.13 24.36
N ALA A 356 -5.42 6.79 25.35
CA ALA A 356 -6.49 6.20 26.14
C ALA A 356 -7.66 5.75 25.26
N GLN A 357 -8.03 6.54 24.25
CA GLN A 357 -9.06 6.17 23.28
C GLN A 357 -8.65 5.00 22.37
N VAL A 358 -7.37 4.90 21.98
CA VAL A 358 -6.84 3.71 21.28
C VAL A 358 -6.99 2.46 22.14
N MET A 359 -6.63 2.54 23.43
CA MET A 359 -6.77 1.43 24.37
C MET A 359 -8.23 1.03 24.57
N THR A 360 -9.16 2.00 24.63
CA THR A 360 -10.60 1.72 24.62
C THR A 360 -11.01 0.95 23.37
N TYR A 361 -10.57 1.35 22.17
CA TYR A 361 -10.91 0.63 20.93
C TYR A 361 -10.34 -0.79 20.88
N LEU A 362 -9.12 -1.01 21.37
CA LEU A 362 -8.52 -2.35 21.44
C LEU A 362 -9.23 -3.25 22.44
N LYS A 363 -9.74 -2.69 23.54
CA LYS A 363 -10.41 -3.44 24.61
C LYS A 363 -11.89 -3.70 24.32
N GLU A 364 -12.62 -2.68 23.91
CA GLU A 364 -14.09 -2.72 23.75
C GLU A 364 -14.52 -3.09 22.33
N GLY A 365 -13.59 -3.02 21.37
CA GLY A 365 -13.82 -3.34 19.97
C GLY A 365 -13.73 -2.13 19.05
N ILE A 366 -13.09 -2.34 17.91
CA ILE A 366 -12.92 -1.32 16.89
C ILE A 366 -14.21 -1.24 16.05
N PRO A 367 -14.75 -0.03 15.79
CA PRO A 367 -15.91 0.11 14.91
C PRO A 367 -15.66 -0.52 13.54
N GLU A 368 -16.73 -1.06 12.94
CA GLU A 368 -16.63 -1.91 11.74
C GLU A 368 -15.81 -1.28 10.59
N ARG A 369 -15.96 0.04 10.38
CA ARG A 369 -15.29 0.75 9.29
C ARG A 369 -13.76 0.83 9.47
N PRO A 370 -13.25 1.41 10.57
CA PRO A 370 -11.82 1.39 10.84
C PRO A 370 -11.26 -0.02 11.01
N ALA A 371 -12.01 -0.98 11.57
CA ALA A 371 -11.55 -2.37 11.71
C ALA A 371 -11.21 -3.01 10.35
N ARG A 372 -12.12 -2.86 9.36
CA ARG A 372 -11.88 -3.37 8.00
C ARG A 372 -10.67 -2.70 7.33
N LEU A 373 -10.46 -1.40 7.55
CA LEU A 373 -9.30 -0.68 7.00
C LEU A 373 -7.99 -1.12 7.66
N ILE A 374 -7.97 -1.28 8.97
CA ILE A 374 -6.82 -1.77 9.74
C ILE A 374 -6.40 -3.16 9.22
N ASP A 375 -7.35 -4.09 9.05
CA ASP A 375 -7.05 -5.42 8.54
C ASP A 375 -6.53 -5.40 7.10
N ALA A 376 -7.08 -4.52 6.25
CA ALA A 376 -6.60 -4.35 4.88
C ALA A 376 -5.18 -3.78 4.83
N LEU A 377 -4.87 -2.78 5.66
CA LEU A 377 -3.53 -2.20 5.78
C LEU A 377 -2.53 -3.23 6.29
N ARG A 378 -2.88 -3.98 7.34
CA ARG A 378 -2.03 -5.05 7.88
C ARG A 378 -1.72 -6.12 6.86
N ALA A 379 -2.72 -6.57 6.13
CA ALA A 379 -2.54 -7.55 5.06
C ALA A 379 -1.68 -7.01 3.91
N TYR A 380 -1.78 -5.71 3.60
CA TYR A 380 -1.01 -5.07 2.53
C TYR A 380 0.46 -4.84 2.90
N TYR A 381 0.72 -4.32 4.10
CA TYR A 381 2.06 -3.98 4.59
C TYR A 381 2.76 -5.13 5.33
N GLY A 382 2.04 -6.21 5.65
CA GLY A 382 2.59 -7.36 6.36
C GLY A 382 2.89 -7.09 7.84
N THR A 383 2.16 -6.18 8.47
CA THR A 383 2.34 -5.80 9.88
C THR A 383 1.58 -6.75 10.83
N PRO A 384 2.06 -6.92 12.07
CA PRO A 384 1.44 -7.82 13.05
C PRO A 384 0.04 -7.36 13.50
N ALA A 385 -0.62 -8.17 14.35
CA ALA A 385 -1.91 -7.79 14.94
C ALA A 385 -1.75 -6.67 15.96
N LEU A 386 -2.58 -5.63 15.85
CA LEU A 386 -2.62 -4.55 16.83
C LEU A 386 -2.93 -5.13 18.20
N GLU A 387 -1.95 -5.14 19.07
CA GLU A 387 -2.06 -5.55 20.47
C GLU A 387 -1.90 -4.33 21.38
N ALA A 388 -2.47 -4.37 22.58
CA ALA A 388 -2.35 -3.28 23.55
C ALA A 388 -0.88 -2.98 23.93
N GLY A 389 0.04 -3.93 23.70
CA GLY A 389 1.49 -3.73 23.84
C GLY A 389 2.23 -3.29 22.56
N GLN A 390 1.54 -3.14 21.43
CA GLN A 390 2.09 -2.66 20.16
C GLN A 390 1.83 -1.17 19.89
N GLY A 391 1.33 -0.44 20.90
CA GLY A 391 1.53 1.00 20.96
C GLY A 391 3.02 1.26 21.10
N CYS A 392 3.75 1.25 19.98
CA CYS A 392 5.16 1.55 19.93
C CYS A 392 5.32 3.02 20.31
N MET A 393 5.46 3.28 21.61
CA MET A 393 6.05 4.53 22.07
C MET A 393 7.48 4.52 21.53
N MET A 394 7.74 5.39 20.56
CA MET A 394 9.08 5.53 19.99
C MET A 394 10.06 5.84 21.12
N ILE A 395 11.30 5.34 21.03
CA ILE A 395 12.35 5.65 22.03
C ILE A 395 12.46 7.17 22.25
N ALA A 396 12.35 7.98 21.19
CA ALA A 396 12.35 9.43 21.27
C ALA A 396 11.14 10.01 22.03
N GLU A 397 9.96 9.38 21.95
CA GLU A 397 8.76 9.75 22.71
C GLU A 397 8.92 9.38 24.18
N PHE A 398 9.47 8.19 24.45
CA PHE A 398 9.72 7.72 25.80
C PHE A 398 10.81 8.55 26.51
N GLU A 399 11.88 8.91 25.79
CA GLU A 399 12.89 9.88 26.24
C GLU A 399 12.23 11.21 26.57
N SER A 400 11.44 11.76 25.65
CA SER A 400 10.77 13.06 25.85
C SER A 400 9.86 13.05 27.07
N ARG A 401 9.17 11.93 27.36
CA ARG A 401 8.35 11.78 28.59
C ARG A 401 9.21 11.76 29.85
N ILE A 402 10.33 11.06 29.83
CA ILE A 402 11.25 11.01 30.97
C ILE A 402 11.86 12.40 31.22
N LEU A 403 12.26 13.10 30.15
CA LEU A 403 12.77 14.47 30.23
C LEU A 403 11.71 15.44 30.76
N ALA A 404 10.46 15.31 30.34
CA ALA A 404 9.36 16.12 30.87
C ALA A 404 9.10 15.86 32.36
N LEU A 405 9.15 14.59 32.80
CA LEU A 405 9.02 14.23 34.22
C LEU A 405 10.18 14.80 35.05
N ILE A 406 11.40 14.80 34.49
CA ILE A 406 12.56 15.46 35.10
C ILE A 406 12.27 16.96 35.23
N ASP A 407 11.87 17.62 34.15
CA ASP A 407 11.64 19.06 34.11
C ASP A 407 10.49 19.50 35.05
N GLU A 408 9.43 18.69 35.20
CA GLU A 408 8.34 18.91 36.16
C GLU A 408 8.82 18.83 37.62
N MET A 409 9.78 17.94 37.91
CA MET A 409 10.35 17.82 39.25
C MET A 409 11.25 19.01 39.63
N VAL A 410 11.87 19.69 38.64
CA VAL A 410 12.86 20.77 38.88
C VAL A 410 12.28 21.92 39.70
N GLU A 411 11.00 22.25 39.58
CA GLU A 411 10.39 23.39 40.28
C GLU A 411 10.33 23.20 41.82
N HIS A 412 10.38 21.96 42.30
CA HIS A 412 10.28 21.60 43.72
C HIS A 412 11.40 20.66 44.20
N ALA A 413 12.42 20.43 43.38
CA ALA A 413 13.51 19.49 43.63
C ALA A 413 14.50 19.99 44.69
N SER A 414 15.05 19.06 45.49
CA SER A 414 16.22 19.34 46.32
C SER A 414 17.52 19.36 45.49
N ASP A 415 18.61 19.88 46.05
CA ASP A 415 19.92 19.88 45.37
C ASP A 415 20.36 18.46 44.95
N ASP A 416 20.06 17.46 45.79
CA ASP A 416 20.33 16.04 45.51
C ASP A 416 19.50 15.55 44.31
N ASP A 417 18.23 15.96 44.21
CA ASP A 417 17.34 15.59 43.09
C ASP A 417 17.76 16.26 41.78
N LEU A 418 18.21 17.52 41.83
CA LEU A 418 18.76 18.25 40.69
C LEU A 418 20.04 17.59 40.17
N PHE A 419 20.91 17.14 41.08
CA PHE A 419 22.09 16.37 40.72
C PHE A 419 21.72 15.06 40.02
N ALA A 420 20.86 14.25 40.64
CA ALA A 420 20.49 12.93 40.12
C ALA A 420 19.78 13.02 38.75
N SER A 421 18.87 13.98 38.60
CA SER A 421 18.17 14.21 37.34
C SER A 421 19.08 14.70 36.21
N GLY A 422 19.99 15.63 36.49
CA GLY A 422 21.00 16.08 35.54
C GLY A 422 21.94 14.96 35.10
N TYR A 423 22.32 14.08 36.04
CA TYR A 423 23.15 12.91 35.76
C TYR A 423 22.42 11.90 34.86
N LEU A 424 21.16 11.58 35.19
CA LEU A 424 20.31 10.68 34.39
C LEU A 424 20.07 11.20 32.98
N ARG A 425 19.89 12.52 32.81
CA ARG A 425 19.69 13.15 31.49
C ARG A 425 20.84 12.81 30.54
N GLY A 426 22.08 12.86 31.00
CA GLY A 426 23.26 12.52 30.20
C GLY A 426 23.28 11.05 29.75
N HIS A 427 23.00 10.12 30.68
CA HIS A 427 22.96 8.69 30.37
C HIS A 427 21.78 8.31 29.45
N LEU A 428 20.64 8.97 29.61
CA LEU A 428 19.46 8.79 28.77
C LEU A 428 19.75 9.18 27.32
N THR A 429 20.27 10.39 27.09
CA THR A 429 20.59 10.87 25.73
C THR A 429 21.62 9.97 25.03
N LEU A 430 22.62 9.46 25.77
CA LEU A 430 23.61 8.54 25.20
C LEU A 430 22.99 7.19 24.83
N ALA A 431 22.12 6.66 25.69
CA ALA A 431 21.44 5.38 25.47
C ALA A 431 20.45 5.45 24.29
N VAL A 432 19.77 6.58 24.12
CA VAL A 432 18.89 6.81 22.96
C VAL A 432 19.71 6.83 21.68
N ALA A 433 20.82 7.57 21.63
CA ALA A 433 21.70 7.61 20.46
C ALA A 433 22.30 6.22 20.12
N GLU A 434 22.57 5.39 21.12
CA GLU A 434 23.01 4.00 20.92
C GLU A 434 21.90 3.14 20.29
N LEU A 435 20.68 3.25 20.81
CA LEU A 435 19.54 2.46 20.34
C LEU A 435 18.98 2.94 19.00
N GLU A 436 19.13 4.21 18.63
CA GLU A 436 18.79 4.72 17.29
C GLU A 436 19.59 4.02 16.18
N ASN A 437 20.80 3.54 16.48
CA ASN A 437 21.65 2.82 15.54
C ASN A 437 21.45 1.28 15.59
N GLY A 438 20.63 0.77 16.51
CA GLY A 438 20.36 -0.65 16.72
C GLY A 438 19.07 -1.15 16.04
N GLU A 439 18.76 -2.45 16.19
CA GLU A 439 17.54 -3.06 15.62
C GLU A 439 16.34 -3.09 16.60
N ASN A 440 16.56 -2.83 17.90
CA ASN A 440 15.55 -2.97 18.95
C ASN A 440 15.19 -1.62 19.59
N HIS A 441 14.04 -1.06 19.22
CA HIS A 441 13.62 0.29 19.63
C HIS A 441 12.50 0.30 20.68
N THR A 442 12.57 -0.57 21.70
CA THR A 442 11.54 -0.66 22.74
C THR A 442 11.91 0.11 24.01
N PRO A 443 10.93 0.58 24.81
CA PRO A 443 11.19 1.16 26.12
C PRO A 443 11.98 0.22 27.06
N ASP A 444 11.71 -1.08 27.01
CA ASP A 444 12.45 -2.08 27.77
C ASP A 444 13.92 -2.19 27.31
N ALA A 445 14.19 -2.00 26.01
CA ALA A 445 15.57 -1.92 25.52
C ALA A 445 16.27 -0.66 26.05
N LEU A 446 15.59 0.49 26.08
CA LEU A 446 16.12 1.72 26.69
C LEU A 446 16.42 1.53 28.18
N HIS A 447 15.55 0.83 28.91
CA HIS A 447 15.78 0.48 30.31
C HIS A 447 17.10 -0.24 30.53
N VAL A 448 17.34 -1.26 29.71
CA VAL A 448 18.53 -2.10 29.82
C VAL A 448 19.79 -1.29 29.51
N VAL A 449 19.78 -0.48 28.44
CA VAL A 449 20.95 0.31 28.04
C VAL A 449 21.28 1.41 29.05
N VAL A 450 20.27 2.14 29.54
CA VAL A 450 20.48 3.16 30.59
C VAL A 450 20.99 2.52 31.88
N SER A 451 20.40 1.40 32.30
CA SER A 451 20.82 0.68 33.51
C SER A 451 22.27 0.17 33.43
N ASP A 452 22.67 -0.36 32.27
CA ASP A 452 24.05 -0.82 32.03
C ASP A 452 25.04 0.35 32.00
N SER A 453 24.64 1.48 31.39
CA SER A 453 25.42 2.72 31.36
C SER A 453 25.66 3.28 32.77
N LEU A 454 24.63 3.28 33.62
CA LEU A 454 24.74 3.67 35.03
C LEU A 454 25.63 2.72 35.82
N GLN A 455 25.48 1.40 35.65
CA GLN A 455 26.34 0.42 36.32
C GLN A 455 27.82 0.58 35.97
N LYS A 456 28.14 0.88 34.71
CA LYS A 456 29.52 1.16 34.27
C LYS A 456 30.09 2.38 34.99
N ALA A 457 29.33 3.47 35.11
CA ALA A 457 29.78 4.67 35.83
C ALA A 457 29.98 4.42 37.33
N ILE A 458 29.11 3.60 37.95
CA ILE A 458 29.25 3.18 39.35
C ILE A 458 30.54 2.37 39.55
N GLN A 459 30.84 1.43 38.66
CA GLN A 459 32.08 0.64 38.71
C GLN A 459 33.34 1.49 38.48
N ALA A 460 33.22 2.58 37.71
CA ALA A 460 34.30 3.55 37.50
C ALA A 460 34.54 4.47 38.71
N GLY A 461 33.68 4.41 39.73
CA GLY A 461 33.82 5.20 40.96
C GLY A 461 33.34 6.64 40.83
N GLU A 462 32.46 6.94 39.86
CA GLU A 462 31.97 8.30 39.58
C GLU A 462 30.93 8.79 40.62
N LEU A 463 30.28 7.88 41.34
CA LEU A 463 29.19 8.18 42.28
C LEU A 463 29.47 7.65 43.70
N SER A 464 29.15 8.44 44.72
CA SER A 464 29.20 7.98 46.11
C SER A 464 28.10 6.94 46.40
N PRO A 465 28.23 6.08 47.44
CA PRO A 465 27.20 5.09 47.76
C PRO A 465 25.79 5.67 47.99
N ARG A 466 25.71 6.93 48.47
CA ARG A 466 24.45 7.65 48.63
C ARG A 466 23.86 8.04 47.28
N ASP A 467 24.68 8.59 46.40
CA ASP A 467 24.26 9.07 45.07
C ASP A 467 23.88 7.90 44.15
N GLN A 468 24.53 6.75 44.31
CA GLN A 468 24.17 5.51 43.62
C GLN A 468 22.72 5.11 43.89
N ALA A 469 22.32 5.08 45.17
CA ALA A 469 20.96 4.73 45.57
C ALA A 469 19.93 5.75 45.06
N LEU A 470 20.30 7.03 45.06
CA LEU A 470 19.44 8.12 44.59
C LEU A 470 19.21 8.05 43.07
N VAL A 471 20.28 7.94 42.28
CA VAL A 471 20.22 7.91 40.81
C VAL A 471 19.49 6.66 40.30
N LEU A 472 19.78 5.48 40.86
CA LEU A 472 19.09 4.24 40.47
C LEU A 472 17.61 4.26 40.86
N GLY A 473 17.29 4.69 42.10
CA GLY A 473 15.91 4.78 42.55
C GLY A 473 15.09 5.80 41.75
N MET A 474 15.71 6.93 41.38
CA MET A 474 15.09 7.94 40.51
C MET A 474 14.87 7.39 39.09
N TRP A 475 15.84 6.66 38.52
CA TRP A 475 15.69 6.02 37.21
C TRP A 475 14.51 5.05 37.16
N ASP A 476 14.44 4.10 38.09
CA ASP A 476 13.35 3.12 38.15
C ASP A 476 11.98 3.82 38.29
N THR A 477 11.93 4.87 39.12
CA THR A 477 10.69 5.65 39.34
C THR A 477 10.27 6.41 38.08
N LEU A 478 11.20 7.09 37.40
CA LEU A 478 10.92 7.84 36.18
C LEU A 478 10.53 6.89 35.02
N PHE A 479 11.20 5.75 34.92
CA PHE A 479 10.93 4.75 33.90
C PHE A 479 9.52 4.14 34.05
N GLU A 480 9.15 3.74 35.27
CA GLU A 480 7.80 3.22 35.53
C GLU A 480 6.73 4.30 35.34
N LYS A 481 6.99 5.55 35.75
CA LYS A 481 6.08 6.67 35.46
C LYS A 481 5.94 6.98 33.99
N ALA A 482 6.99 6.78 33.19
CA ALA A 482 6.94 7.04 31.76
C ALA A 482 6.20 5.93 30.98
N LYS A 483 6.07 4.72 31.53
CA LYS A 483 5.33 3.59 30.90
C LYS A 483 3.83 3.81 30.81
N PHE A 484 3.25 4.56 31.76
CA PHE A 484 1.82 4.86 31.85
C PHE A 484 1.60 6.33 31.51
#